data_AF-A0A960SED0-F1
#
_entry.id   AF-A0A960SED0-F1
#
_cell.length_a   1.000
_cell.length_b   1.000
_cell.length_c   1.000
_cell.angle_alpha   90.00
_cell.angle_beta   90.00
_cell.angle_gamma   90.00
#
_symmetry.space_group_name_H-M   'P 1'
#
loop_
_entity.id
_entity.type
_entity.pdbx_description
1 polymer ?
#
loop_
_entity_poly.entity_id
_entity_poly.type
_entity_poly.pdbx_seq_one_letter_code
_entity_poly.pdbx_strand_id
1 'polypeptide(L)'
;DEFTILGLQVNGTFATEIVIPVTQLHDRPKHLSLKEAAALPLAGLTAYRALFSQGGLQSGETVLITGAGGGVSTFLIQYAAAA
;
A
#
# COMPACT_ATOMS: atom_id res chain seq x y z
N ASP A 1 10.38 0.98 16.36
CA ASP A 1 10.53 1.85 15.18
C ASP A 1 9.24 2.59 14.91
N GLU A 2 9.33 3.89 14.69
CA GLU A 2 8.19 4.76 14.39
C GLU A 2 7.72 4.54 12.95
N PHE A 3 6.41 4.48 12.72
CA PHE A 3 5.86 4.35 11.37
C PHE A 3 5.96 5.68 10.62
N THR A 4 6.82 5.73 9.60
CA THR A 4 7.03 6.91 8.74
C THR A 4 6.62 6.63 7.30
N ILE A 5 6.14 7.66 6.61
CA ILE A 5 5.77 7.60 5.19
C ILE A 5 6.77 8.44 4.39
N LEU A 6 7.36 7.83 3.35
CA LEU A 6 8.23 8.54 2.42
C LEU A 6 7.46 9.67 1.74
N GLY A 7 8.03 10.87 1.71
CA GLY A 7 7.41 12.06 1.12
C GLY A 7 6.41 12.78 2.03
N LEU A 8 6.18 12.30 3.26
CA LEU A 8 5.39 13.01 4.27
C LEU A 8 6.26 13.45 5.45
N GLN A 9 6.77 12.51 6.26
CA GLN A 9 7.63 12.80 7.40
C GLN A 9 9.12 12.85 7.03
N VAL A 10 9.48 12.19 5.94
CA VAL A 10 10.87 12.06 5.45
C VAL A 10 10.92 12.29 3.95
N ASN A 11 12.13 12.37 3.38
CA ASN A 11 12.33 12.56 1.94
C ASN A 11 11.52 11.55 1.10
N GLY A 12 10.94 12.04 0.00
CA GLY A 12 10.15 11.24 -0.94
C GLY A 12 10.98 10.66 -2.07
N THR A 13 10.33 9.89 -2.94
CA THR A 13 10.98 9.12 -4.01
C THR A 13 11.07 9.84 -5.34
N PHE A 14 10.62 11.10 -5.44
CA PHE A 14 10.84 11.88 -6.66
C PHE A 14 12.26 12.46 -6.69
N ALA A 15 13.23 11.55 -6.78
CA ALA A 15 14.67 11.80 -6.78
C ALA A 15 15.35 10.73 -7.63
N THR A 16 16.61 10.95 -8.01
CA THR A 16 17.40 9.92 -8.71
C THR A 16 17.85 8.80 -7.77
N GLU A 17 18.05 9.13 -6.49
CA GLU A 17 18.51 8.21 -5.44
C GLU A 17 17.88 8.60 -4.09
N ILE A 18 17.71 7.63 -3.20
CA ILE A 18 17.23 7.83 -1.82
C ILE A 18 17.88 6.80 -0.89
N VAL A 19 18.16 7.21 0.35
CA VAL A 19 18.65 6.32 1.41
C VAL A 19 17.45 5.86 2.26
N ILE A 20 17.22 4.55 2.34
CA ILE A 20 16.18 3.95 3.16
C ILE A 20 16.71 2.72 3.91
N PRO A 21 16.11 2.35 5.05
CA PRO A 21 16.45 1.10 5.73
C PRO A 21 16.19 -0.12 4.84
N VAL A 22 17.07 -1.12 4.90
CA VAL A 22 16.92 -2.38 4.13
C VAL A 22 15.61 -3.10 4.45
N THR A 23 15.08 -2.92 5.66
CA THR A 23 13.79 -3.49 6.10
C THR A 23 12.58 -2.90 5.38
N GLN A 24 12.74 -1.78 4.67
CA GLN A 24 11.71 -1.17 3.81
C GLN A 24 11.80 -1.63 2.35
N LEU A 25 12.73 -2.53 2.02
CA LEU A 25 12.86 -3.12 0.69
C LEU A 25 12.19 -4.49 0.64
N HIS A 26 11.57 -4.77 -0.49
CA HIS A 26 11.07 -6.11 -0.79
C HIS A 26 11.29 -6.45 -2.27
N ASP A 27 11.42 -7.74 -2.56
CA ASP A 27 11.62 -8.21 -3.92
C ASP A 27 10.42 -7.87 -4.79
N ARG A 28 10.70 -7.30 -5.96
CA ARG A 28 9.66 -7.06 -6.96
C ARG A 28 9.05 -8.39 -7.41
N PRO A 29 7.70 -8.52 -7.43
CA PRO A 29 7.05 -9.69 -8.02
C PRO A 29 7.48 -9.89 -9.48
N LYS A 30 7.93 -11.09 -9.83
CA LYS A 30 8.51 -11.39 -11.16
C LYS A 30 7.58 -11.09 -12.34
N HIS A 31 6.28 -11.16 -12.12
CA HIS A 31 5.26 -10.95 -13.14
C HIS A 31 4.91 -9.47 -13.37
N LEU A 32 5.44 -8.54 -12.55
CA LEU A 32 5.15 -7.10 -12.68
C LEU A 32 6.35 -6.37 -13.27
N SER A 33 6.11 -5.44 -14.18
CA SER A 33 7.10 -4.45 -14.60
C SER A 33 7.52 -3.55 -13.44
N LEU A 34 8.63 -2.82 -13.60
CA LEU A 34 9.07 -1.83 -12.60
C LEU A 34 8.00 -0.76 -12.34
N LYS A 35 7.30 -0.30 -13.40
CA LYS A 35 6.27 0.73 -13.30
C LYS A 35 5.04 0.24 -12.52
N GLU A 36 4.59 -0.98 -12.79
CA GLU A 36 3.46 -1.57 -12.06
C GLU A 36 3.81 -1.84 -10.60
N ALA A 37 5.00 -2.39 -10.34
CA ALA A 37 5.46 -2.65 -8.98
C ALA A 37 5.62 -1.37 -8.16
N ALA A 38 6.02 -0.25 -8.76
CA ALA A 38 6.15 1.03 -8.07
C ALA A 38 4.82 1.59 -7.52
N ALA A 39 3.68 1.16 -8.06
CA ALA A 39 2.36 1.59 -7.57
C ALA A 39 1.91 0.86 -6.29
N LEU A 40 2.49 -0.31 -5.99
CA LEU A 40 2.08 -1.16 -4.88
C LEU A 40 2.40 -0.59 -3.48
N PRO A 41 3.62 -0.08 -3.19
CA PRO A 41 4.04 0.14 -1.80
C PRO A 41 3.18 1.17 -1.06
N LEU A 42 2.84 2.29 -1.70
CA LEU A 42 2.02 3.31 -1.04
C LEU A 42 0.55 2.88 -0.98
N ALA A 43 -0.04 2.56 -2.13
CA ALA A 43 -1.49 2.33 -2.21
C ALA A 43 -1.92 0.98 -1.63
N GLY A 44 -1.21 -0.09 -1.97
CA GLY A 44 -1.49 -1.45 -1.48
C GLY A 44 -1.24 -1.58 0.02
N LEU A 45 -0.10 -1.09 0.54
CA LEU A 45 0.15 -1.16 1.98
C LEU A 45 -0.84 -0.33 2.78
N THR A 46 -1.23 0.85 2.28
CA THR A 46 -2.27 1.67 2.92
C THR A 46 -3.59 0.93 2.99
N ALA A 47 -4.02 0.31 1.88
CA ALA A 47 -5.24 -0.49 1.84
C ALA A 47 -5.19 -1.69 2.81
N TYR A 48 -4.09 -2.43 2.82
CA TYR A 48 -3.90 -3.58 3.71
C TYR A 48 -3.95 -3.16 5.18
N ARG A 49 -3.25 -2.07 5.54
CA ARG A 49 -3.26 -1.55 6.91
C ARG A 49 -4.65 -1.10 7.33
N ALA A 50 -5.37 -0.41 6.45
CA ALA A 50 -6.72 0.08 6.73
C ALA A 50 -7.70 -1.07 6.98
N LEU A 51 -7.67 -2.12 6.17
CA LEU A 51 -8.60 -3.25 6.31
C LEU A 51 -8.19 -4.21 7.42
N PHE A 52 -6.94 -4.66 7.45
CA PHE A 52 -6.56 -5.82 8.28
C PHE A 52 -5.78 -5.42 9.53
N SER A 53 -4.78 -4.55 9.41
CA SER A 53 -3.92 -4.23 10.55
C SER A 53 -4.57 -3.27 11.56
N GLN A 54 -5.34 -2.30 11.07
CA GLN A 54 -6.02 -1.29 11.89
C GLN A 54 -7.53 -1.54 11.94
N GLY A 55 -8.14 -1.88 10.81
CA GLY A 55 -9.59 -2.12 10.71
C GLY A 55 -10.05 -3.48 11.23
N GLY A 56 -9.17 -4.49 11.22
CA GLY A 56 -9.49 -5.83 11.71
C GLY A 56 -10.60 -6.56 10.94
N LEU A 57 -10.78 -6.25 9.65
CA LEU A 57 -11.83 -6.83 8.79
C LEU A 57 -11.83 -8.38 8.87
N GLN A 58 -13.01 -8.95 9.06
CA GLN A 58 -13.27 -10.39 9.05
C GLN A 58 -14.15 -10.78 7.85
N SER A 59 -14.06 -12.06 7.47
CA SER A 59 -14.89 -12.60 6.38
C SER A 59 -16.39 -12.47 6.71
N GLY A 60 -17.17 -12.07 5.72
CA GLY A 60 -18.62 -11.85 5.84
C GLY A 60 -19.03 -10.47 6.35
N GLU A 61 -18.08 -9.62 6.76
CA GLU A 61 -18.38 -8.23 7.12
C GLU A 61 -18.60 -7.36 5.87
N THR A 62 -19.29 -6.23 6.06
CA THR A 62 -19.54 -5.25 4.99
C THR A 62 -18.68 -4.02 5.20
N VAL A 63 -17.93 -3.61 4.15
CA VAL A 63 -17.05 -2.43 4.18
C VAL A 63 -17.60 -1.36 3.24
N LEU A 64 -17.67 -0.12 3.72
CA LEU A 64 -17.94 1.06 2.89
C LEU A 64 -16.62 1.65 2.39
N ILE A 65 -16.44 1.69 1.07
CA ILE A 65 -15.28 2.31 0.42
C ILE A 65 -15.73 3.59 -0.29
N THR A 66 -15.21 4.74 0.11
CA THR A 66 -15.48 6.04 -0.53
C THR A 66 -14.44 6.34 -1.62
N GLY A 67 -14.82 7.17 -2.61
CA GLY A 67 -13.89 7.57 -3.68
C GLY A 67 -13.47 6.42 -4.60
N ALA A 68 -14.40 5.52 -4.93
CA ALA A 68 -14.15 4.38 -5.81
C ALA A 68 -13.53 4.84 -7.15
N GLY A 69 -12.37 4.29 -7.49
CA GLY A 69 -11.57 4.66 -8.67
C GLY A 69 -10.22 5.31 -8.33
N GLY A 70 -9.99 5.74 -7.09
CA GLY A 70 -8.68 6.17 -6.61
C GLY A 70 -7.71 5.00 -6.39
N GLY A 71 -6.40 5.24 -6.48
CA GLY A 71 -5.38 4.18 -6.42
C GLY A 71 -5.45 3.28 -5.17
N VAL A 72 -5.70 3.85 -3.99
CA VAL A 72 -5.90 3.08 -2.74
C VAL A 72 -7.22 2.30 -2.78
N SER A 73 -8.30 2.93 -3.27
CA SER A 73 -9.63 2.31 -3.34
C SER A 73 -9.64 1.06 -4.21
N THR A 74 -8.85 1.03 -5.29
CA THR A 74 -8.70 -0.15 -6.14
C THR A 74 -8.17 -1.35 -5.36
N PHE A 75 -7.14 -1.15 -4.53
CA PHE A 75 -6.63 -2.21 -3.65
C PHE A 75 -7.61 -2.57 -2.54
N LEU A 76 -8.29 -1.59 -1.92
CA LEU A 76 -9.31 -1.84 -0.89
C LEU A 76 -10.40 -2.78 -1.41
N ILE A 77 -10.91 -2.54 -2.63
CA ILE A 77 -11.95 -3.38 -3.25
C ILE A 77 -11.43 -4.81 -3.45
N GLN A 78 -10.24 -4.96 -4.04
CA GLN A 78 -9.67 -6.29 -4.31
C GLN A 78 -9.39 -7.07 -3.02
N TYR A 79 -8.86 -6.40 -1.99
CA TYR A 79 -8.55 -7.03 -0.72
C TYR A 79 -9.80 -7.38 0.08
N ALA A 80 -10.78 -6.48 0.14
CA ALA A 80 -12.04 -6.76 0.83
C ALA A 80 -12.84 -7.89 0.16
N ALA A 81 -12.81 -7.98 -1.18
CA ALA A 81 -13.43 -9.08 -1.91
C ALA A 81 -12.73 -10.44 -1.69
N ALA A 82 -11.46 -10.44 -1.29
CA ALA A 82 -10.66 -11.64 -1.05
C ALA A 82 -10.56 -12.02 0.45
N ALA A 83 -11.12 -11.22 1.35
CA ALA A 83 -11.14 -11.44 2.80
C ALA A 83 -12.23 -12.41 3.23
#